data_AF-A0A2G4HKD5-F1
#
_entry.id   AF-A0A2G4HKD5-F1
#
_cell.length_a   1.000
_cell.length_b   1.000
_cell.length_c   1.000
_cell.angle_alpha   90.00
_cell.angle_beta   90.00
_cell.angle_gamma   90.00
#
_symmetry.space_group_name_H-M   'P 1'
#
loop_
_entity.id
_entity.type
_entity.pdbx_description
1 polymer ?
#
loop_
_entity_poly.entity_id
_entity_poly.type
_entity_poly.pdbx_seq_one_letter_code
_entity_poly.pdbx_strand_id
1 'polypeptide(L)' 'MAASNGILLDTGPLVGFLDASDQWHTWSAARFGELPSPMVTCEAVVSEAVYLLGGGAGANF' A
#
# COMPACT_ATOMS: atom_id res chain seq x y z
N MET A 1 -10.12 -17.59 -18.26
CA MET A 1 -9.96 -16.17 -17.91
C MET A 1 -8.49 -15.84 -18.01
N ALA A 2 -8.10 -14.89 -18.85
CA ALA A 2 -6.69 -14.50 -18.95
C ALA A 2 -6.26 -13.86 -17.62
N ALA A 3 -5.15 -14.31 -17.05
CA ALA A 3 -4.56 -13.65 -15.89
C ALA A 3 -4.22 -12.22 -16.32
N SER A 4 -4.85 -11.22 -15.70
CA SER A 4 -4.45 -9.83 -15.86
C SER A 4 -3.02 -9.69 -15.33
N ASN A 5 -2.09 -9.27 -16.18
CA ASN A 5 -0.68 -9.09 -15.86
C ASN A 5 -0.45 -7.81 -15.02
N GLY A 6 -1.23 -7.67 -13.94
CA GLY A 6 -1.21 -6.53 -13.04
C GLY A 6 -0.25 -6.76 -11.88
N ILE A 7 0.23 -5.68 -11.28
CA ILE A 7 1.10 -5.74 -10.11
C ILE A 7 0.24 -5.87 -8.86
N LEU A 8 0.49 -6.90 -8.07
CA LEU A 8 -0.17 -7.08 -6.78
C LEU A 8 0.47 -6.15 -5.75
N LEU A 9 -0.32 -5.23 -5.22
CA LEU A 9 0.10 -4.35 -4.13
C LEU A 9 -0.12 -5.04 -2.79
N ASP A 10 0.92 -4.96 -1.97
CA ASP A 10 0.95 -5.42 -0.58
C ASP A 10 0.76 -4.24 0.40
N THR A 11 0.44 -4.54 1.66
CA THR A 11 0.16 -3.53 2.70
C THR A 11 1.35 -2.60 2.93
N GLY A 12 2.56 -3.15 3.08
CA GLY A 12 3.74 -2.37 3.43
C GLY A 12 4.02 -1.23 2.44
N PRO A 13 4.19 -1.51 1.13
CA PRO A 13 4.37 -0.48 0.11
C PRO A 13 3.20 0.50 0.01
N LEU A 14 1.96 0.04 0.25
CA LEU A 14 0.79 0.92 0.25
C LEU A 14 0.81 1.91 1.42
N VAL A 15 1.13 1.45 2.63
CA VAL A 15 1.29 2.31 3.81
C VAL A 15 2.45 3.28 3.62
N GLY A 16 3.62 2.79 3.22
CA GLY A 16 4.77 3.66 2.95
C GLY A 16 4.46 4.71 1.88
N PHE A 17 3.69 4.36 0.84
CA PHE A 17 3.27 5.33 -0.16
C PHE A 17 2.35 6.43 0.41
N LEU A 18 1.43 6.07 1.31
CA LEU A 18 0.40 6.97 1.84
C LEU A 18 0.82 7.79 3.07
N ASP A 19 1.73 7.26 3.90
CA ASP A 19 2.24 7.95 5.09
C ASP A 19 3.60 8.61 4.80
N ALA A 20 3.61 9.94 4.75
CA ALA A 20 4.83 10.71 4.52
C ALA A 20 5.83 10.64 5.70
N SER A 21 5.39 10.18 6.87
CA SER A 21 6.25 9.97 8.04
C SER A 21 6.85 8.57 8.10
N ASP A 22 6.38 7.63 7.26
CA ASP A 22 6.91 6.27 7.20
C ASP A 22 8.36 6.28 6.67
N GLN A 23 9.23 5.47 7.30
CA GLN A 23 10.64 5.39 6.93
C GLN A 23 10.88 4.94 5.48
N TRP A 24 9.91 4.28 4.85
CA TRP A 24 9.94 3.78 3.48
C TRP A 24 9.18 4.68 2.50
N HIS A 25 8.74 5.87 2.90
CA HIS A 25 7.95 6.76 2.05
C HIS A 25 8.62 7.05 0.71
N THR A 26 9.87 7.52 0.75
CA THR A 26 10.64 7.84 -0.46
C THR A 26 10.79 6.63 -1.39
N TRP A 27 11.04 5.45 -0.83
CA TRP A 27 11.18 4.22 -1.63
C TRP A 27 9.85 3.84 -2.27
N SER A 28 8.76 3.87 -1.51
CA SER A 28 7.43 3.49 -1.98
C SER A 28 6.93 4.45 -3.06
N ALA A 29 7.09 5.76 -2.86
CA ALA A 29 6.77 6.78 -3.86
C ALA A 29 7.53 6.59 -5.18
N ALA A 30 8.83 6.27 -5.11
CA ALA A 30 9.62 5.98 -6.30
C ALA A 30 9.11 4.73 -7.03
N ARG A 31 8.80 3.65 -6.31
CA ARG A 31 8.22 2.43 -6.93
C ARG A 31 6.89 2.72 -7.60
N PHE A 32 5.96 3.40 -6.93
CA PHE A 32 4.64 3.70 -7.51
C PHE A 32 4.73 4.57 -8.78
N GLY A 33 5.75 5.42 -8.91
CA GLY A 33 6.01 6.18 -10.13
C GLY A 33 6.61 5.36 -11.29
N GLU A 34 7.24 4.22 -11.01
CA GLU A 34 7.91 3.36 -11.99
C GLU A 34 7.05 2.15 -12.42
N LEU A 35 6.14 1.70 -11.57
CA LEU A 35 5.40 0.45 -11.78
C LEU A 35 4.27 0.59 -12.84
N PRO A 36 4.13 -0.38 -13.77
CA PRO A 36 3.10 -0.34 -14.79
C PRO A 36 1.69 -0.61 -14.24
N SER A 37 0.68 -0.01 -14.86
CA SER A 37 -0.73 -0.28 -14.57
C SER A 37 -1.24 -1.58 -15.24
N PRO A 38 -2.25 -2.27 -14.68
CA PRO A 38 -2.96 -1.95 -13.45
C PRO A 38 -2.26 -2.51 -12.22
N MET A 39 -2.28 -1.72 -11.14
CA MET A 39 -1.98 -2.23 -9.81
C MET A 39 -3.29 -2.74 -9.19
N VAL A 40 -3.26 -3.95 -8.64
CA VAL A 40 -4.41 -4.62 -8.02
C VAL A 40 -4.08 -4.99 -6.59
N THR A 41 -5.10 -5.06 -5.74
CA THR A 41 -4.94 -5.49 -4.34
C THR A 41 -6.22 -6.16 -3.86
N CYS A 42 -6.28 -6.55 -2.60
CA CYS A 42 -7.47 -7.15 -1.98
C CYS A 42 -7.91 -6.39 -0.72
N GLU A 43 -9.09 -6.71 -0.24
CA GLU A 43 -9.73 -6.10 0.92
C GLU A 43 -8.89 -6.24 2.19
N ALA A 44 -8.16 -7.35 2.34
CA ALA A 44 -7.27 -7.57 3.48
C ALA A 44 -6.12 -6.54 3.53
N VAL A 45 -5.47 -6.28 2.39
CA VAL A 45 -4.40 -5.29 2.27
C VAL A 45 -4.92 -3.88 2.58
N VAL A 46 -6.10 -3.53 2.07
CA VAL A 46 -6.72 -2.23 2.37
C VAL A 46 -7.07 -2.11 3.85
N SER A 47 -7.63 -3.17 4.44
CA SER A 47 -8.03 -3.18 5.86
C SER A 47 -6.83 -2.99 6.79
N GLU A 48 -5.73 -3.68 6.50
CA GLU A 48 -4.50 -3.55 7.27
C GLU A 48 -3.85 -2.17 7.08
N ALA A 49 -3.83 -1.64 5.86
CA ALA A 49 -3.31 -0.30 5.59
C ALA A 49 -4.09 0.77 6.36
N VAL A 50 -5.43 0.71 6.38
CA VAL A 50 -6.26 1.62 7.18
C VAL A 50 -5.95 1.49 8.67
N TYR A 51 -5.81 0.26 9.18
CA TYR A 51 -5.45 0.02 10.58
C TYR A 51 -4.09 0.62 10.95
N LEU A 52 -3.08 0.46 10.09
CA LEU A 52 -1.72 0.98 10.31
C LEU A 52 -1.67 2.51 10.19
N LEU A 53 -2.27 3.08 9.15
CA LEU A 53 -2.35 4.54 8.93
C LEU A 53 -3.17 5.24 10.03
N GLY A 54 -4.15 4.55 10.59
CA GLY A 54 -4.91 5.03 11.73
C GLY A 54 -4.06 5.19 13.00
N GLY A 55 -2.89 4.54 13.10
CA GLY A 55 -2.00 4.55 14.26
C GLY A 55 -1.92 3.21 15.01
N GLY A 56 -2.37 2.11 14.40
CA GLY A 56 -2.33 0.76 14.95
C GLY A 56 -3.09 0.61 16.28
N ALA A 57 -2.75 -0.40 17.08
CA ALA A 57 -3.44 -0.77 18.33
C ALA A 57 -3.53 0.35 19.41
N GLY A 58 -2.96 1.52 19.16
CA GLY A 58 -2.94 2.67 20.07
C GLY A 58 -3.73 3.89 19.60
N ALA A 59 -4.35 3.86 18.42
CA ALA A 59 -5.12 4.99 17.91
C ALA A 59 -6.62 4.68 17.90
N ASN A 60 -7.37 5.58 18.54
CA ASN A 60 -8.81 5.47 18.66
C ASN A 60 -9.45 5.64 17.28
N PHE A 61 -10.12 4.59 16.81
CA PHE A 61 -11.10 4.67 15.72
C PHE A 61 -12.29 5.55 16.13
#